data_AF-A0A0B8QMB7-F1
#
_entry.id   AF-A0A0B8QMB7-F1
#
_cell.length_a   1.000
_cell.length_b   1.000
_cell.length_c   1.000
_cell.angle_alpha   90.00
_cell.angle_beta   90.00
_cell.angle_gamma   90.00
#
_symmetry.space_group_name_H-M   'P 1'
#
loop_
_entity.id
_entity.type
_entity.pdbx_description
1 polymer ?
#
loop_
_entity_poly.entity_id
_entity_poly.type
_entity_poly.pdbx_seq_one_letter_code
_entity_poly.pdbx_strand_id
1 'polypeptide(L)' 'MAKDLNIGQAIESGDLSPIFNWLEQKIWSKGSLLGTNELVTQATGEALNAEHFKKHLTERYL' A
#
# COMPACT_ATOMS: atom_id res chain seq x y z
N MET A 1 7.57 -5.88 -3.92
CA MET A 1 8.00 -4.49 -3.64
C MET A 1 7.64 -4.03 -2.23
N ALA A 2 6.47 -4.35 -1.65
CA ALA A 2 6.22 -4.17 -0.20
C ALA A 2 7.01 -5.14 0.72
N LYS A 3 7.97 -5.90 0.16
CA LYS A 3 8.70 -6.96 0.86
C LYS A 3 9.95 -6.46 1.61
N ASP A 4 10.43 -5.25 1.30
CA ASP A 4 11.66 -4.70 1.87
C ASP A 4 11.43 -3.76 3.05
N LEU A 5 10.18 -3.36 3.31
CA LEU A 5 9.79 -2.64 4.52
C LEU A 5 9.38 -3.65 5.59
N ASN A 6 10.04 -3.62 6.75
CA ASN A 6 9.62 -4.41 7.90
C ASN A 6 8.39 -3.75 8.55
N ILE A 7 7.22 -3.95 7.94
CA ILE A 7 5.95 -3.39 8.38
C ILE A 7 5.61 -3.85 9.80
N GLY A 8 5.94 -5.10 10.15
CA GLY A 8 5.73 -5.64 11.50
C GLY A 8 6.48 -4.83 12.55
N GLN A 9 7.77 -4.60 12.34
CA GLN A 9 8.60 -3.81 13.26
C GLN A 9 8.14 -2.36 13.36
N ALA A 10 7.74 -1.73 12.26
CA ALA A 10 7.21 -0.36 12.26
C ALA A 10 5.93 -0.23 13.10
N ILE A 11 5.05 -1.23 13.05
CA ILE A 11 3.84 -1.28 13.87
C ILE A 11 4.20 -1.52 15.34
N GLU A 12 5.08 -2.48 15.63
CA GLU A 12 5.50 -2.82 17.00
C GLU A 12 6.21 -1.65 17.70
N SER A 13 7.04 -0.89 16.97
CA SER A 13 7.75 0.27 17.50
C SER A 13 6.89 1.52 17.62
N GLY A 14 5.76 1.58 16.90
CA GLY A 14 4.93 2.78 16.74
C GLY A 14 5.50 3.82 15.77
N ASP A 15 6.69 3.59 15.20
CA ASP A 15 7.25 4.43 14.15
C ASP A 15 6.68 4.03 12.78
N LEU A 16 5.60 4.71 12.39
CA LEU A 16 4.93 4.50 11.11
C LEU A 16 5.51 5.34 9.96
N SER A 17 6.56 6.13 10.19
CA SER A 17 7.19 6.96 9.15
C SER A 17 7.53 6.18 7.88
N PRO A 18 8.01 4.93 7.91
CA PRO A 18 8.30 4.17 6.70
C PRO A 18 7.05 3.90 5.83
N ILE A 19 5.89 3.71 6.47
CA ILE A 19 4.60 3.50 5.79
C ILE A 19 4.13 4.80 5.15
N PHE A 20 4.20 5.91 5.87
CA PHE A 20 3.79 7.23 5.37
C PHE A 20 4.68 7.72 4.24
N ASN A 21 5.99 7.52 4.32
CA ASN A 21 6.92 7.86 3.25
C ASN A 21 6.59 7.11 1.96
N TRP A 22 6.20 5.83 2.06
CA TRP A 22 5.76 5.07 0.90
C TRP A 22 4.47 5.64 0.30
N LEU A 23 3.47 5.95 1.14
CA LEU A 23 2.20 6.53 0.70
C LEU A 23 2.37 7.90 0.05
N GLU A 24 3.23 8.74 0.61
CA GLU A 24 3.56 10.05 0.06
C GLU A 24 4.15 9.94 -1.35
N GLN A 25 5.17 9.09 -1.51
CA GLN A 25 5.89 8.93 -2.77
C GLN A 25 5.04 8.27 -3.86
N LYS A 26 4.21 7.30 -3.49
CA LYS A 26 3.45 6.48 -4.44
C LYS A 26 2.05 7.00 -4.73
N ILE A 27 1.39 7.64 -3.76
CA ILE A 27 -0.02 8.03 -3.85
C ILE A 27 -0.21 9.53 -3.66
N TRP A 28 0.10 10.08 -2.48
CA TRP A 28 -0.35 11.43 -2.11
C TRP A 28 0.25 12.53 -3.00
N SER A 29 1.54 12.43 -3.31
CA SER A 29 2.23 13.41 -4.17
C SER A 29 1.69 13.49 -5.60
N LYS A 30 0.91 12.49 -6.04
CA LYS A 30 0.35 12.43 -7.41
C LYS A 30 -0.97 13.17 -7.54
N GLY A 31 -1.73 13.34 -6.46
CA GLY A 31 -3.03 14.01 -6.49
C GLY A 31 -3.91 13.51 -7.65
N SER A 32 -4.39 14.44 -8.48
CA SER A 32 -5.17 14.16 -9.69
C SER A 32 -4.36 14.26 -10.99
N LEU A 33 -3.03 14.14 -10.92
CA LEU A 33 -2.17 14.15 -12.12
C LEU A 33 -2.35 12.89 -12.98
N LEU A 34 -2.81 11.79 -12.37
CA LEU A 34 -3.02 10.50 -13.02
C LEU A 34 -4.47 10.06 -12.86
N GLY A 35 -4.99 9.33 -13.84
CA GLY A 35 -6.26 8.61 -13.68
C GLY A 35 -6.12 7.49 -12.64
N THR A 36 -7.19 7.16 -11.94
CA THR A 36 -7.16 6.19 -10.81
C THR A 36 -6.52 4.85 -11.18
N ASN A 37 -6.87 4.29 -12.35
CA ASN A 37 -6.32 3.01 -12.78
C ASN A 37 -4.81 3.07 -13.03
N GLU A 38 -4.34 4.18 -13.60
CA GLU A 38 -2.91 4.41 -13.84
C GLU A 38 -2.16 4.62 -12.53
N LEU A 39 -2.69 5.45 -11.63
CA LEU A 39 -2.12 5.68 -10.30
C LEU A 39 -1.94 4.37 -9.53
N VAL A 40 -3.00 3.55 -9.48
CA VAL A 40 -2.98 2.26 -8.78
C VAL A 40 -1.96 1.33 -9.44
N THR A 41 -2.00 1.19 -10.77
CA THR A 41 -1.06 0.32 -11.50
C THR A 41 0.40 0.73 -11.29
N GLN A 42 0.72 2.02 -11.31
CA GLN A 42 2.08 2.51 -11.06
C GLN A 42 2.52 2.29 -9.60
N ALA A 43 1.61 2.42 -8.64
CA ALA A 43 1.91 2.27 -7.21
C ALA A 43 2.04 0.80 -6.77
N THR A 44 1.18 -0.08 -7.26
CA THR A 44 1.04 -1.47 -6.79
C THR A 44 1.52 -2.51 -7.80
N GLY A 45 1.67 -2.15 -9.07
CA GLY A 45 2.08 -3.02 -10.17
C GLY A 45 0.92 -3.67 -10.94
N GLU A 46 -0.33 -3.48 -10.52
CA GLU A 46 -1.51 -4.02 -11.20
C GLU A 46 -2.73 -3.09 -11.05
N ALA A 47 -3.74 -3.29 -11.89
CA ALA A 47 -5.03 -2.59 -11.75
C ALA A 47 -5.73 -2.98 -10.43
N LEU A 48 -6.75 -2.20 -10.05
CA LEU A 48 -7.50 -2.47 -8.81
C LEU A 48 -8.05 -3.90 -8.77
N ASN A 49 -7.65 -4.66 -7.75
CA ASN A 49 -7.94 -6.07 -7.61
C ASN A 49 -8.51 -6.38 -6.21
N ALA A 50 -9.76 -6.88 -6.16
CA ALA A 50 -10.47 -7.16 -4.92
C ALA A 50 -9.92 -8.37 -4.14
N GLU A 51 -9.13 -9.23 -4.77
CA GLU A 51 -8.60 -10.44 -4.14
C GLU A 51 -7.65 -10.13 -2.98
N HIS A 52 -6.91 -9.01 -3.04
CA HIS A 52 -6.08 -8.55 -1.92
C HIS A 52 -6.90 -8.26 -0.67
N PHE A 53 -8.05 -7.62 -0.83
CA PHE A 53 -8.93 -7.29 0.28
C PHE A 53 -9.58 -8.55 0.87
N LYS A 54 -10.08 -9.44 0.02
CA LYS A 54 -10.64 -10.74 0.47
C LYS A 54 -9.60 -11.55 1.24
N LYS A 55 -8.40 -11.69 0.68
CA LYS A 55 -7.29 -12.42 1.30
C LYS A 55 -6.95 -11.83 2.67
N HIS A 56 -6.86 -10.50 2.79
CA HIS A 56 -6.63 -9.83 4.07
C HIS A 56 -7.68 -10.20 5.13
N LEU A 57 -8.96 -10.20 4.76
CA LEU A 57 -10.03 -10.55 5.69
C LEU A 57 -9.94 -12.01 6.14
N THR A 58 -9.71 -12.93 5.20
CA THR A 58 -9.53 -14.35 5.53
C THR A 58 -8.35 -14.54 6.46
N GLU A 59 -7.16 -14.02 6.11
CA GLU A 59 -5.95 -14.18 6.94
C GLU A 59 -6.06 -13.60 8.35
N ARG A 60 -6.88 -12.56 8.53
CA ARG A 60 -7.05 -11.92 9.83
C ARG A 60 -8.15 -12.55 10.70
N TYR A 61 -9.22 -13.07 10.09
CA TYR A 61 -10.45 -13.38 10.81
C TYR A 61 -10.95 -14.82 10.64
N LEU A 62 -10.40 -15.61 9.71
CA LEU A 62 -10.83 -16.99 9.42
C LEU A 62 -9.66 -17.96 9.58
#